data_AF-A0A3Q8RRX2-F1
#
_entry.id   AF-A0A3Q8RRX2-F1
#
_cell.length_a   1.000
_cell.length_b   1.000
_cell.length_c   1.000
_cell.angle_alpha   90.00
_cell.angle_beta   90.00
_cell.angle_gamma   90.00
#
_symmetry.space_group_name_H-M   'P 1'
#
loop_
_entity.id
_entity.type
_entity.pdbx_description
1 polymer ?
#
loop_
_entity_poly.entity_id
_entity_poly.type
_entity_poly.pdbx_seq_one_letter_code
_entity_poly.pdbx_strand_id
1 'polypeptide(L)'
;MKDLNNAINLLTLNNEELKSLESFLNLNLLNKQFYRKILVRNFYSVIESDLFVFRELIKIKLSIDNVNLSYEELLVLTSEDVSLNNDGSIRKTQRFYNFESLLRFTFNTSSKVFNIEKPNYGDNNFKCLKQMSKRRNDITHPKLYKKQIIEKEEIELLINGFKWFMEYRNLIISEVTSWMKVTMNK
;
A
#
# COMPACT_ATOMS: atom_id res chain seq x y z
N MET A 1 16.39 14.48 -4.79
CA MET A 1 17.37 13.36 -4.89
C MET A 1 17.40 12.49 -3.63
N LYS A 2 17.59 13.03 -2.42
CA LYS A 2 17.58 12.24 -1.17
C LYS A 2 16.29 11.43 -0.97
N ASP A 3 15.14 12.06 -1.17
CA ASP A 3 13.83 11.41 -0.99
C ASP A 3 13.56 10.33 -2.03
N LEU A 4 14.07 10.52 -3.26
CA LEU A 4 14.00 9.53 -4.33
C LEU A 4 14.81 8.28 -4.00
N ASN A 5 16.05 8.45 -3.54
CA ASN A 5 16.89 7.31 -3.12
C ASN A 5 16.24 6.56 -1.95
N ASN A 6 15.63 7.28 -1.01
CA ASN A 6 14.89 6.66 0.08
C ASN A 6 13.71 5.82 -0.42
N ALA A 7 12.91 6.36 -1.36
CA ALA A 7 11.80 5.64 -1.97
C ALA A 7 12.27 4.37 -2.72
N ILE A 8 13.36 4.44 -3.47
CA ILE A 8 13.95 3.28 -4.17
C ILE A 8 14.39 2.20 -3.17
N ASN A 9 15.07 2.60 -2.08
CA ASN A 9 15.54 1.67 -1.07
C ASN A 9 14.36 0.94 -0.40
N LEU A 10 13.27 1.66 -0.09
CA LEU A 10 12.06 1.07 0.48
C LEU A 10 11.39 0.10 -0.51
N LEU A 11 11.29 0.43 -1.79
CA LEU A 11 10.77 -0.51 -2.81
C LEU A 11 11.64 -1.77 -2.91
N THR A 12 12.96 -1.61 -2.82
CA THR A 12 13.91 -2.73 -2.87
C THR A 12 13.69 -3.66 -1.69
N LEU A 13 13.59 -3.10 -0.47
CA LEU A 13 13.27 -3.87 0.74
C LEU A 13 11.93 -4.59 0.61
N ASN A 14 10.86 -3.91 0.17
CA ASN A 14 9.55 -4.53 -0.02
C ASN A 14 9.61 -5.70 -1.02
N ASN A 15 10.42 -5.59 -2.08
CA ASN A 15 10.61 -6.69 -3.05
C ASN A 15 11.34 -7.89 -2.43
N GLU A 16 12.27 -7.68 -1.51
CA GLU A 16 12.95 -8.77 -0.80
C GLU A 16 12.03 -9.48 0.20
N GLU A 17 11.19 -8.70 0.91
CA GLU A 17 10.14 -9.24 1.78
C GLU A 17 9.14 -10.08 0.98
N LEU A 18 8.74 -9.61 -0.20
CA LEU A 18 7.84 -10.35 -1.10
C LEU A 18 8.40 -11.71 -1.51
N LYS A 19 9.66 -11.76 -1.94
CA LYS A 19 10.34 -13.02 -2.26
C LYS A 19 10.40 -13.96 -1.07
N SER A 20 10.62 -13.40 0.12
CA SER A 20 10.61 -14.17 1.37
C SER A 20 9.22 -14.73 1.66
N LEU A 21 8.16 -13.94 1.45
CA LEU A 21 6.78 -14.35 1.64
C LEU A 21 6.33 -15.47 0.70
N GLU A 22 6.82 -15.49 -0.55
CA GLU A 22 6.55 -16.58 -1.49
C GLU A 22 6.99 -17.94 -0.94
N SER A 23 8.11 -17.99 -0.20
CA SER A 23 8.57 -19.24 0.44
C SER A 23 7.59 -19.79 1.48
N PHE A 24 6.78 -18.93 2.10
CA PHE A 24 5.75 -19.32 3.09
C PHE A 24 4.47 -19.86 2.45
N LEU A 25 4.30 -19.71 1.13
CA LEU A 25 3.17 -20.28 0.38
C LEU A 25 3.29 -21.80 0.18
N ASN A 26 4.31 -22.45 0.74
CA ASN A 26 4.43 -23.90 0.77
C ASN A 26 3.27 -24.55 1.54
N LEU A 27 2.57 -25.50 0.90
CA LEU A 27 1.40 -26.22 1.44
C LEU A 27 1.62 -26.80 2.85
N ASN A 28 2.83 -27.25 3.17
CA ASN A 28 3.14 -27.83 4.49
C ASN A 28 3.11 -26.78 5.61
N LEU A 29 3.55 -25.55 5.33
CA LEU A 29 3.53 -24.45 6.30
C LEU A 29 2.11 -23.91 6.49
N LEU A 30 1.32 -23.88 5.41
CA LEU A 30 -0.07 -23.43 5.43
C LEU A 30 -1.00 -24.31 6.28
N ASN A 31 -0.58 -25.51 6.71
CA ASN A 31 -1.35 -26.31 7.66
C ASN A 31 -1.26 -25.80 9.11
N LYS A 32 -0.32 -24.90 9.44
CA LYS A 32 -0.18 -24.35 10.79
C LYS A 32 -0.75 -22.94 10.87
N GLN A 33 -1.61 -22.69 11.86
CA GLN A 33 -2.24 -21.39 12.12
C GLN A 33 -1.22 -20.25 12.33
N PHE A 34 -0.06 -20.56 12.89
CA PHE A 34 1.03 -19.61 13.05
C PHE A 34 1.44 -18.97 11.72
N TYR A 35 1.70 -19.77 10.68
CA TYR A 35 2.13 -19.27 9.37
C TYR A 35 0.98 -18.56 8.63
N ARG A 36 -0.27 -19.02 8.78
CA ARG A 36 -1.45 -18.30 8.25
C ARG A 36 -1.55 -16.87 8.79
N LYS A 37 -1.37 -16.69 10.10
CA LYS A 37 -1.41 -15.36 10.75
C LYS A 37 -0.26 -14.49 10.28
N ILE A 38 0.93 -15.07 10.12
CA ILE A 38 2.10 -14.37 9.59
C ILE A 38 1.83 -13.88 8.17
N LEU A 39 1.29 -14.73 7.30
CA LEU A 39 0.98 -14.35 5.92
C LEU A 39 0.00 -13.18 5.87
N VAL A 40 -1.12 -13.26 6.60
CA VAL A 40 -2.09 -12.15 6.63
C VAL A 40 -1.42 -10.86 7.10
N ARG A 41 -0.68 -10.89 8.21
CA ARG A 41 -0.03 -9.69 8.75
C ARG A 41 0.95 -9.07 7.76
N ASN A 42 1.85 -9.89 7.21
CA ASN A 42 2.91 -9.38 6.34
C ASN A 42 2.39 -8.90 4.98
N PHE A 43 1.36 -9.54 4.42
CA PHE A 43 0.77 -9.06 3.16
C PHE A 43 0.22 -7.64 3.31
N TYR A 44 -0.48 -7.35 4.42
CA TYR A 44 -0.94 -5.99 4.68
C TYR A 44 0.19 -5.02 5.01
N SER A 45 1.22 -5.45 5.73
CA SER A 45 2.41 -4.62 5.97
C SER A 45 3.09 -4.20 4.66
N VAL A 46 3.27 -5.13 3.72
CA VAL A 46 3.85 -4.84 2.40
C VAL A 46 2.97 -3.85 1.62
N ILE A 47 1.65 -4.08 1.59
CA ILE A 47 0.71 -3.15 0.94
C ILE A 47 0.82 -1.75 1.56
N GLU A 48 0.77 -1.64 2.90
CA GLU A 48 0.86 -0.36 3.60
C GLU A 48 2.19 0.36 3.30
N SER A 49 3.29 -0.39 3.23
CA SER A 49 4.61 0.12 2.86
C SER A 49 4.63 0.65 1.41
N ASP A 50 4.15 -0.13 0.45
CA ASP A 50 4.07 0.29 -0.96
C ASP A 50 3.16 1.52 -1.12
N LEU A 51 2.02 1.57 -0.43
CA LEU A 51 1.14 2.74 -0.47
C LEU A 51 1.81 4.01 0.05
N PHE A 52 2.66 3.89 1.07
CA PHE A 52 3.49 4.99 1.53
C PHE A 52 4.48 5.41 0.45
N VAL A 53 5.24 4.45 -0.11
CA VAL A 53 6.25 4.75 -1.13
C VAL A 53 5.63 5.38 -2.37
N PHE A 54 4.47 4.91 -2.83
CA PHE A 54 3.77 5.51 -3.97
C PHE A 54 3.35 6.95 -3.71
N ARG A 55 2.93 7.30 -2.49
CA ARG A 55 2.65 8.70 -2.13
C ARG A 55 3.92 9.55 -2.17
N GLU A 56 5.05 9.04 -1.71
CA GLU A 56 6.34 9.76 -1.81
C GLU A 56 6.77 9.94 -3.27
N LEU A 57 6.62 8.91 -4.11
CA LEU A 57 6.91 9.01 -5.55
C LEU A 57 6.00 10.02 -6.25
N ILE A 58 4.72 10.09 -5.88
CA ILE A 58 3.81 11.14 -6.35
C ILE A 58 4.35 12.52 -5.96
N LYS A 59 4.71 12.75 -4.69
CA LYS A 59 5.26 14.04 -4.22
C LYS A 59 6.51 14.44 -4.99
N ILE A 60 7.43 13.50 -5.21
CA ILE A 60 8.66 13.74 -5.98
C ILE A 60 8.32 14.12 -7.42
N LYS A 61 7.41 13.39 -8.06
CA LYS A 61 6.98 13.72 -9.44
C LYS A 61 6.35 15.10 -9.53
N LEU A 62 5.48 15.49 -8.59
CA LEU A 62 4.89 16.83 -8.53
C LEU A 62 5.94 17.94 -8.33
N SER A 63 7.06 17.64 -7.68
CA SER A 63 8.15 18.61 -7.48
C SER A 63 9.04 18.82 -8.70
N ILE A 64 9.04 17.86 -9.63
CA ILE A 64 9.88 17.86 -10.84
C ILE A 64 9.06 18.25 -12.07
N ASP A 65 7.87 17.66 -12.19
CA ASP A 65 6.96 17.84 -13.31
C ASP A 65 5.83 18.78 -12.92
N ASN A 66 5.35 19.58 -13.86
CA ASN A 66 4.23 20.50 -13.65
C ASN A 66 2.86 19.78 -13.70
N VAL A 67 2.69 18.75 -12.87
CA VAL A 67 1.44 18.00 -12.74
C VAL A 67 0.62 18.61 -11.61
N ASN A 68 -0.66 18.90 -11.86
CA ASN A 68 -1.53 19.55 -10.88
C ASN A 68 -2.43 18.55 -10.14
N LEU A 69 -2.38 18.60 -8.81
CA LEU A 69 -3.39 18.02 -7.92
C LEU A 69 -4.25 19.13 -7.30
N SER A 70 -5.47 18.82 -6.91
CA SER A 70 -6.30 19.75 -6.15
C SER A 70 -5.71 19.98 -4.75
N TYR A 71 -6.09 21.07 -4.12
CA TYR A 71 -5.65 21.37 -2.75
C TYR A 71 -6.02 20.26 -1.77
N GLU A 72 -7.22 19.69 -1.90
CA GLU A 72 -7.71 18.58 -1.08
C GLU A 72 -6.89 17.30 -1.31
N GLU A 73 -6.53 17.00 -2.57
CA GLU A 73 -5.68 15.86 -2.90
C GLU A 73 -4.28 16.03 -2.26
N LEU A 74 -3.72 17.24 -2.28
CA LEU A 74 -2.44 17.56 -1.64
C LEU A 74 -2.51 17.38 -0.12
N LEU A 75 -3.60 17.80 0.53
CA LEU A 75 -3.80 17.60 1.97
C LEU A 75 -3.87 16.11 2.34
N VAL A 76 -4.51 15.28 1.53
CA VAL A 76 -4.55 13.83 1.79
C VAL A 76 -3.17 13.19 1.57
N LEU A 77 -2.44 13.66 0.54
CA LEU A 77 -1.12 13.15 0.17
C LEU A 77 -0.07 13.33 1.27
N THR A 78 -0.13 14.43 2.04
CA THR A 78 0.80 14.65 3.16
C THR A 78 0.56 13.70 4.32
N SER A 79 -0.67 13.20 4.51
CA SER A 79 -1.07 12.39 5.67
C SER A 79 -0.81 13.07 7.02
N GLU A 80 -0.78 14.41 7.02
CA GLU A 80 -0.60 15.26 8.20
C GLU A 80 -1.81 16.18 8.32
N ASP A 81 -2.41 16.24 9.52
CA ASP A 81 -3.28 17.34 9.90
C ASP A 81 -2.43 18.44 10.54
N VAL A 82 -2.75 19.68 10.20
CA VAL A 82 -2.09 20.87 10.73
C VAL A 82 -3.11 21.66 11.53
N SER A 83 -2.76 21.99 12.77
CA SER A 83 -3.59 22.80 13.68
C SER A 83 -2.75 23.91 14.31
N LEU A 84 -3.39 25.01 14.69
CA LEU A 84 -2.76 26.09 15.43
C LEU A 84 -2.98 25.89 16.92
N ASN A 85 -1.91 26.04 17.70
CA ASN A 85 -1.97 26.12 19.15
C ASN A 85 -2.34 27.55 19.58
N ASN A 86 -2.77 27.70 20.84
CA ASN A 86 -3.16 28.99 21.41
C ASN A 86 -1.99 30.00 21.52
N ASP A 87 -0.74 29.52 21.47
CA ASP A 87 0.48 30.34 21.45
C ASP A 87 0.90 30.73 20.02
N GLY A 88 0.11 30.39 19.01
CA GLY A 88 0.40 30.64 17.60
C GLY A 88 1.36 29.62 16.96
N SER A 89 1.81 28.60 17.68
CA SER A 89 2.66 27.54 17.12
C SER A 89 1.87 26.54 16.28
N ILE A 90 2.53 25.93 15.28
CA ILE A 90 1.94 24.91 14.41
C ILE A 90 2.11 23.54 15.04
N ARG A 91 0.99 22.83 15.25
CA ARG A 91 0.98 21.43 15.65
C ARG A 91 0.62 20.55 14.46
N LYS A 92 1.53 19.61 14.15
CA LYS A 92 1.29 18.56 13.17
C LYS A 92 0.88 17.27 13.88
N THR A 93 -0.14 16.60 13.36
CA THR A 93 -0.55 15.27 13.82
C THR A 93 -0.70 14.35 12.64
N GLN A 94 -0.20 13.12 12.76
CA GLN A 94 -0.36 12.12 11.71
C GLN A 94 -1.83 11.74 11.58
N ARG A 95 -2.36 11.80 10.36
CA ARG A 95 -3.73 11.40 10.07
C ARG A 95 -3.78 9.94 9.66
N PHE A 96 -4.63 9.18 10.33
CA PHE A 96 -4.88 7.77 10.00
C PHE A 96 -6.12 7.66 9.12
N TYR A 97 -5.92 7.21 7.89
CA TYR A 97 -7.01 6.85 6.98
C TYR A 97 -7.34 5.36 7.10
N ASN A 98 -8.60 4.99 6.89
CA ASN A 98 -8.94 3.59 6.76
C ASN A 98 -8.25 3.00 5.51
N PHE A 99 -7.85 1.73 5.59
CA PHE A 99 -7.07 1.04 4.57
C PHE A 99 -7.68 1.16 3.16
N GLU A 100 -8.98 0.92 3.01
CA GLU A 100 -9.63 0.95 1.69
C GLU A 100 -9.61 2.36 1.08
N SER A 101 -9.93 3.39 1.85
CA SER A 101 -9.89 4.77 1.37
C SER A 101 -8.48 5.19 0.99
N LEU A 102 -7.47 4.81 1.78
CA LEU A 102 -6.08 5.14 1.50
C LEU A 102 -5.56 4.43 0.23
N LEU A 103 -5.87 3.14 0.09
CA LEU A 103 -5.55 2.34 -1.09
C LEU A 103 -6.16 2.97 -2.35
N ARG A 104 -7.45 3.28 -2.32
CA ARG A 104 -8.16 3.93 -3.44
C ARG A 104 -7.58 5.30 -3.77
N PHE A 105 -7.34 6.12 -2.75
CA PHE A 105 -6.74 7.43 -2.94
C PHE A 105 -5.38 7.31 -3.62
N THR A 106 -4.45 6.54 -3.04
CA THR A 106 -3.11 6.35 -3.61
C THR A 106 -3.18 5.85 -5.04
N PHE A 107 -3.99 4.82 -5.33
CA PHE A 107 -4.09 4.25 -6.68
C PHE A 107 -4.68 5.21 -7.71
N ASN A 108 -5.74 5.95 -7.35
CA ASN A 108 -6.33 6.96 -8.24
C ASN A 108 -5.37 8.13 -8.50
N THR A 109 -4.65 8.58 -7.46
CA THR A 109 -3.66 9.65 -7.60
C THR A 109 -2.47 9.18 -8.42
N SER A 110 -2.01 7.93 -8.25
CA SER A 110 -1.02 7.32 -9.13
C SER A 110 -1.50 7.26 -10.58
N SER A 111 -2.76 6.87 -10.84
CA SER A 111 -3.37 6.93 -12.19
C SER A 111 -3.26 8.30 -12.82
N LYS A 112 -3.66 9.33 -12.07
CA LYS A 112 -3.65 10.70 -12.53
C LYS A 112 -2.23 11.21 -12.81
N VAL A 113 -1.30 10.92 -11.90
CA VAL A 113 0.05 11.50 -11.91
C VAL A 113 0.98 10.77 -12.89
N PHE A 114 0.86 9.45 -13.00
CA PHE A 114 1.68 8.63 -13.90
C PHE A 114 0.98 8.26 -15.21
N ASN A 115 -0.23 8.80 -15.45
CA ASN A 115 -1.02 8.52 -16.65
C ASN A 115 -1.27 7.01 -16.89
N ILE A 116 -1.55 6.28 -15.81
CA ILE A 116 -1.95 4.86 -15.87
C ILE A 116 -3.45 4.71 -15.76
N GLU A 117 -3.99 3.64 -16.33
CA GLU A 117 -5.40 3.31 -16.17
C GLU A 117 -5.75 3.08 -14.70
N LYS A 118 -6.99 3.40 -14.30
CA LYS A 118 -7.47 3.13 -12.94
C LYS A 118 -7.69 1.63 -12.76
N PRO A 119 -7.45 1.09 -11.55
CA PRO A 119 -7.69 -0.32 -11.31
C PRO A 119 -9.19 -0.61 -11.29
N ASN A 120 -9.56 -1.81 -11.74
CA ASN A 120 -10.95 -2.27 -11.69
C ASN A 120 -11.35 -2.62 -10.25
N TYR A 121 -11.98 -1.68 -9.54
CA TYR A 121 -12.51 -1.91 -8.19
C TYR A 121 -13.78 -2.78 -8.15
N GLY A 122 -14.35 -3.13 -9.29
CA GLY A 122 -15.46 -4.09 -9.39
C GLY A 122 -15.00 -5.56 -9.38
N ASP A 123 -13.70 -5.79 -9.57
CA ASP A 123 -13.08 -7.12 -9.63
C ASP A 123 -13.31 -7.93 -8.35
N ASN A 124 -13.53 -9.24 -8.51
CA ASN A 124 -13.77 -10.13 -7.37
C ASN A 124 -12.54 -10.25 -6.46
N ASN A 125 -11.33 -10.17 -7.00
CA ASN A 125 -10.10 -10.20 -6.23
C ASN A 125 -9.96 -8.94 -5.35
N PHE A 126 -10.39 -7.76 -5.83
CA PHE A 126 -10.46 -6.58 -4.98
C PHE A 126 -11.44 -6.78 -3.80
N LYS A 127 -12.58 -7.45 -4.04
CA LYS A 127 -13.51 -7.80 -2.95
C LYS A 127 -12.86 -8.75 -1.94
N CYS A 128 -12.06 -9.73 -2.40
CA CYS A 128 -11.28 -10.62 -1.53
C CYS A 128 -10.30 -9.82 -0.65
N LEU A 129 -9.57 -8.87 -1.23
CA LEU A 129 -8.69 -7.98 -0.48
C LEU A 129 -9.47 -7.19 0.58
N LYS A 130 -10.60 -6.57 0.22
CA LYS A 130 -11.44 -5.84 1.16
C LYS A 130 -11.92 -6.72 2.31
N GLN A 131 -12.37 -7.94 2.02
CA GLN A 131 -12.82 -8.89 3.03
C GLN A 131 -11.69 -9.25 3.99
N MET A 132 -10.50 -9.55 3.46
CA MET A 132 -9.35 -9.91 4.28
C MET A 132 -8.81 -8.75 5.11
N SER A 133 -9.03 -7.49 4.71
CA SER A 133 -8.58 -6.33 5.51
C SER A 133 -9.34 -6.23 6.84
N LYS A 134 -10.63 -6.61 6.83
CA LYS A 134 -11.43 -6.74 8.05
C LYS A 134 -10.92 -7.87 8.92
N ARG A 135 -10.55 -9.01 8.33
CA ARG A 135 -10.01 -10.17 9.05
C ARG A 135 -8.63 -9.91 9.65
N ARG A 136 -7.79 -9.10 8.99
CA ARG A 136 -6.50 -8.63 9.54
C ARG A 136 -6.68 -7.96 10.91
N ASN A 137 -7.71 -7.13 11.08
CA ASN A 137 -7.99 -6.50 12.36
C ASN A 137 -8.36 -7.50 13.48
N ASP A 138 -9.11 -8.56 13.16
CA ASP A 138 -9.40 -9.63 14.12
C ASP A 138 -8.13 -10.39 14.55
N ILE A 139 -7.13 -10.48 13.67
CA ILE A 139 -5.86 -11.19 13.90
C ILE A 139 -4.84 -10.34 14.67
N THR A 140 -4.84 -9.02 14.47
CA THR A 140 -3.91 -8.09 15.15
C THR A 140 -4.46 -7.59 16.49
N HIS A 141 -5.77 -7.47 16.64
CA HIS A 141 -6.43 -7.01 17.87
C HIS A 141 -7.53 -7.99 18.31
N PRO A 142 -7.15 -9.22 18.70
CA PRO A 142 -8.11 -10.27 18.93
C PRO A 142 -8.93 -10.04 20.20
N LYS A 143 -10.25 -10.00 20.05
CA LYS A 143 -11.19 -9.97 21.18
C LYS A 143 -11.66 -11.36 21.62
N LEU A 144 -11.54 -12.35 20.74
CA LEU A 144 -11.98 -13.73 20.95
C LEU A 144 -10.99 -14.71 20.31
N TYR A 145 -10.75 -15.86 20.94
CA TYR A 145 -9.86 -16.90 20.40
C TYR A 145 -10.30 -17.40 19.02
N LYS A 146 -11.59 -17.71 18.84
CA LYS A 146 -12.14 -18.22 17.57
C LYS A 146 -11.87 -17.28 16.39
N LYS A 147 -11.86 -15.96 16.62
CA LYS A 147 -11.59 -14.96 15.58
C LYS A 147 -10.14 -14.98 15.09
N GLN A 148 -9.24 -15.60 15.83
CA GLN A 148 -7.85 -15.76 15.41
C GLN A 148 -7.62 -16.99 14.54
N ILE A 149 -8.59 -17.91 14.44
CA ILE A 149 -8.49 -19.05 13.54
C ILE A 149 -8.69 -18.52 12.13
N ILE A 150 -7.77 -18.88 11.24
CA ILE A 150 -7.81 -18.54 9.83
C ILE A 150 -8.08 -19.83 9.07
N GLU A 151 -9.19 -19.90 8.37
CA GLU A 151 -9.57 -21.08 7.58
C GLU A 151 -8.71 -21.19 6.31
N LYS A 152 -8.71 -22.38 5.67
CA LYS A 152 -7.90 -22.59 4.46
C LYS A 152 -8.39 -21.70 3.31
N GLU A 153 -9.70 -21.59 3.19
CA GLU A 153 -10.39 -20.80 2.18
C GLU A 153 -10.06 -19.30 2.33
N GLU A 154 -9.83 -18.83 3.56
CA GLU A 154 -9.41 -17.45 3.83
C GLU A 154 -8.00 -17.15 3.30
N ILE A 155 -7.14 -18.16 3.21
CA ILE A 155 -5.81 -18.02 2.60
C ILE A 155 -5.93 -17.87 1.08
N GLU A 156 -6.85 -18.59 0.44
CA GLU A 156 -7.12 -18.43 -0.99
C GLU A 156 -7.65 -17.02 -1.29
N LEU A 157 -8.56 -16.50 -0.45
CA LEU A 157 -9.03 -15.11 -0.54
C LEU A 157 -7.89 -14.11 -0.37
N LEU A 158 -6.98 -14.35 0.59
CA LEU A 158 -5.81 -13.50 0.79
C LEU A 158 -4.91 -13.47 -0.45
N ILE A 159 -4.59 -14.65 -1.01
CA ILE A 159 -3.73 -14.78 -2.19
C ILE A 159 -4.36 -14.09 -3.40
N ASN A 160 -5.65 -14.31 -3.63
CA ASN A 160 -6.38 -13.68 -4.73
C ASN A 160 -6.41 -12.16 -4.59
N GLY A 161 -6.72 -11.65 -3.40
CA GLY A 161 -6.70 -10.21 -3.13
C GLY A 161 -5.31 -9.59 -3.28
N PHE A 162 -4.27 -10.33 -2.88
CA PHE A 162 -2.89 -9.90 -3.03
C PHE A 162 -2.44 -9.87 -4.49
N LYS A 163 -2.84 -10.85 -5.29
CA LYS A 163 -2.56 -10.89 -6.73
C LYS A 163 -3.09 -9.63 -7.45
N TRP A 164 -4.33 -9.24 -7.17
CA TRP A 164 -4.91 -8.01 -7.72
C TRP A 164 -4.11 -6.75 -7.32
N PHE A 165 -3.65 -6.69 -6.07
CA PHE A 165 -2.78 -5.60 -5.63
C PHE A 165 -1.45 -5.59 -6.40
N MET A 166 -0.82 -6.75 -6.55
CA MET A 166 0.47 -6.90 -7.23
C MET A 166 0.40 -6.53 -8.71
N GLU A 167 -0.68 -6.88 -9.41
CA GLU A 167 -0.90 -6.49 -10.80
C GLU A 167 -0.84 -4.97 -10.97
N TYR A 168 -1.55 -4.24 -10.10
CA TYR A 168 -1.57 -2.78 -10.17
C TYR A 168 -0.27 -2.13 -9.65
N ARG A 169 0.33 -2.70 -8.61
CA ARG A 169 1.66 -2.31 -8.12
C ARG A 169 2.70 -2.36 -9.23
N ASN A 170 2.72 -3.44 -10.00
CA ASN A 170 3.70 -3.63 -11.07
C ASN A 170 3.51 -2.61 -12.19
N LEU A 171 2.25 -2.23 -12.50
CA LEU A 171 1.95 -1.16 -13.45
C LEU A 171 2.52 0.19 -12.97
N ILE A 172 2.31 0.57 -11.71
CA ILE A 172 2.88 1.79 -11.13
C ILE A 172 4.41 1.76 -11.20
N ILE A 173 5.05 0.66 -10.79
CA ILE A 173 6.51 0.53 -10.77
C ILE A 173 7.09 0.65 -12.18
N SER A 174 6.44 0.04 -13.18
CA SER A 174 6.84 0.14 -14.58
C SER A 174 6.88 1.60 -15.04
N GLU A 175 5.81 2.36 -14.81
CA GLU A 175 5.74 3.76 -15.23
C GLU A 175 6.67 4.68 -14.44
N VAL A 176 6.81 4.46 -13.13
CA VAL A 176 7.79 5.18 -12.30
C VAL A 176 9.20 4.96 -12.85
N THR A 177 9.56 3.70 -13.16
CA THR A 177 10.88 3.36 -13.69
C THR A 177 11.11 4.00 -15.06
N SER A 178 10.10 4.00 -15.92
CA SER A 178 10.14 4.66 -17.24
C SER A 178 10.38 6.17 -17.08
N TRP A 179 9.57 6.83 -16.25
CA TRP A 179 9.69 8.25 -15.95
C TRP A 179 11.07 8.59 -15.39
N MET A 180 11.56 7.81 -14.42
CA MET A 180 12.88 8.03 -13.83
C MET A 180 14.02 7.97 -14.85
N LYS A 181 13.98 7.00 -15.78
CA LYS A 181 14.99 6.91 -16.85
C LYS A 181 14.99 8.16 -17.73
N VAL A 182 13.82 8.70 -18.05
CA VAL A 182 13.70 9.93 -18.85
C VAL A 182 14.22 11.14 -18.08
N THR A 183 13.88 11.25 -16.79
CA THR A 183 14.24 12.40 -15.95
C THR A 183 15.73 12.40 -15.57
N MET A 184 16.34 11.24 -15.32
CA MET A 184 17.77 11.14 -14.94
C MET A 184 18.73 11.26 -16.12
N ASN A 185 18.24 11.13 -17.35
CA ASN A 185 19.02 11.31 -18.58
C ASN A 185 18.96 12.75 -19.13
N LYS A 186 18.27 13.66 -18.44
CA LYS A 186 18.21 15.10 -18.74
C LYS A 186 19.15 15.85 -17.81
#